data_AF-A0A7X7AI58-F1
#
_entry.id   AF-A0A7X7AI58-F1
#
_cell.length_a   1.000
_cell.length_b   1.000
_cell.length_c   1.000
_cell.angle_alpha   90.00
_cell.angle_beta   90.00
_cell.angle_gamma   90.00
#
_symmetry.space_group_name_H-M   'P 1'
#
loop_
_entity.id
_entity.type
_entity.pdbx_description
1 polymer ?
#
loop_
_entity_poly.entity_id
_entity_poly.type
_entity_poly.pdbx_seq_one_letter_code
_entity_poly.pdbx_strand_id
1 'polypeptide(L)'
;MRKGFTMLEMIVVVLIVALLMLLTIPNIQKVMGIVQKRGCESQLKIVDAAILQYMLEYEQIPDSTQTLISSGLLSDNQAKCQNNKVIAIVDGQAVEQ
;
A
#
# COMPACT_ATOMS: atom_id res chain seq x y z
N MET A 1 10.61 33.93 43.19
CA MET A 1 11.65 33.46 42.26
C MET A 1 11.13 32.24 41.52
N ARG A 2 10.96 32.32 40.20
CA ARG A 2 10.65 31.14 39.39
C ARG A 2 11.91 30.29 39.33
N LYS A 3 11.87 29.06 39.87
CA LYS A 3 12.94 28.07 39.62
C LYS A 3 12.95 27.82 38.11
N GLY A 4 13.96 28.34 37.42
CA GLY A 4 14.17 28.08 36.01
C GLY A 4 14.59 26.63 35.83
N PHE A 5 14.07 25.99 34.78
CA PHE A 5 14.55 24.69 34.32
C PHE A 5 16.08 24.72 34.20
N THR A 6 16.74 23.74 34.79
CA THR A 6 18.20 23.60 34.68
C THR A 6 18.57 23.10 33.28
N MET A 7 19.78 23.42 32.80
CA MET A 7 20.28 22.83 31.55
C MET A 7 20.33 21.29 31.62
N LEU A 8 20.58 20.74 32.82
CA LEU A 8 20.62 19.30 33.07
C LEU A 8 19.26 18.64 32.83
N GLU A 9 18.16 19.25 33.27
CA GLU A 9 16.81 18.73 33.01
C GLU A 9 16.51 18.67 31.50
N MET A 10 16.90 19.69 30.73
CA MET A 10 16.69 19.68 29.28
C MET A 10 17.52 18.60 28.58
N ILE A 11 18.74 18.31 29.05
CA ILE A 11 19.58 17.23 28.51
C ILE A 11 18.92 15.85 28.76
N VAL A 12 18.43 15.61 29.98
CA VAL A 12 17.77 14.34 30.32
C VAL A 12 16.49 14.16 29.51
N VAL A 13 15.70 15.22 29.31
CA VAL A 13 14.48 15.18 28.48
C VAL A 13 14.81 14.84 27.03
N VAL A 14 15.80 15.49 26.41
CA VAL A 14 16.20 15.20 25.02
C VAL A 14 16.74 13.78 24.89
N LEU A 15 17.49 13.28 25.87
CA LEU A 15 18.00 11.91 25.89
C LEU A 15 16.85 10.89 25.91
N ILE A 16 15.85 11.09 26.77
CA ILE A 16 14.67 10.22 26.83
C ILE A 16 13.90 10.26 25.51
N VAL A 17 13.64 11.44 24.93
CA VAL A 17 12.94 11.58 23.65
C VAL A 17 13.71 10.90 22.51
N ALA A 18 15.04 11.02 22.47
CA ALA A 18 15.87 10.38 21.46
C ALA A 18 15.79 8.84 21.55
N LEU A 19 15.82 8.27 22.76
CA LEU A 19 15.64 6.83 22.97
C LEU A 19 14.26 6.36 22.51
N LEU A 20 13.20 7.10 22.84
CA LEU A 20 11.83 6.78 22.40
C LEU A 20 11.71 6.82 20.86
N MET A 21 12.30 7.83 20.20
CA MET A 21 12.30 7.93 18.74
C MET A 21 13.02 6.75 18.08
N LEU A 22 14.18 6.35 18.59
CA LEU A 22 14.94 5.19 18.08
C LEU A 22 14.15 3.89 18.14
N LEU A 23 13.36 3.67 19.19
CA LEU A 23 12.49 2.50 19.31
C LEU A 23 11.24 2.60 18.42
N THR A 24 10.75 3.82 18.17
CA THR A 24 9.50 4.06 17.44
C THR A 24 9.66 3.93 15.93
N ILE A 25 10.74 4.48 15.36
CA ILE A 25 11.02 4.45 13.91
C ILE A 25 10.97 3.04 13.29
N PRO A 26 11.67 2.01 13.82
CA PRO A 26 11.67 0.69 13.19
C PRO A 26 10.29 0.02 13.20
N ASN A 27 9.47 0.31 14.21
CA ASN A 27 8.12 -0.22 14.30
C ASN A 27 7.21 0.38 13.22
N ILE A 28 7.32 1.70 12.98
CA ILE A 28 6.54 2.39 11.93
C ILE A 28 6.91 1.86 10.54
N GLN A 29 8.20 1.71 10.24
CA GLN A 29 8.64 1.20 8.93
C GLN A 29 8.08 -0.20 8.64
N LYS A 30 8.07 -1.08 9.64
CA LYS A 30 7.49 -2.44 9.52
C LYS A 30 5.99 -2.38 9.24
N VAL A 31 5.25 -1.55 9.96
CA VAL A 31 3.79 -1.40 9.77
C VAL A 31 3.49 -0.85 8.38
N MET A 32 4.23 0.16 7.91
CA MET A 32 4.04 0.72 6.56
C MET A 32 4.23 -0.34 5.46
N GLY A 33 5.25 -1.19 5.57
CA GLY A 33 5.44 -2.29 4.62
C GLY A 33 4.27 -3.30 4.60
N ILE A 34 3.72 -3.62 5.77
CA ILE A 34 2.55 -4.51 5.89
C ILE A 34 1.31 -3.85 5.28
N VAL A 35 1.08 -2.55 5.53
CA VAL A 35 -0.04 -1.79 4.98
C VAL A 35 0.04 -1.74 3.45
N GLN A 36 1.22 -1.47 2.88
CA GLN A 36 1.42 -1.47 1.44
C GLN A 36 1.11 -2.85 0.84
N LYS A 37 1.61 -3.93 1.45
CA LYS A 37 1.34 -5.30 1.00
C LYS A 37 -0.16 -5.63 1.05
N ARG A 38 -0.83 -5.39 2.17
CA ARG A 38 -2.27 -5.64 2.32
C ARG A 38 -3.11 -4.77 1.38
N GLY A 39 -2.67 -3.54 1.14
CA GLY A 39 -3.28 -2.64 0.17
C GLY A 39 -3.20 -3.22 -1.24
N CYS A 40 -2.02 -3.70 -1.66
CA CYS A 40 -1.85 -4.34 -2.96
C CYS A 40 -2.65 -5.66 -3.07
N GLU A 41 -2.64 -6.50 -2.04
CA GLU A 41 -3.49 -7.72 -2.00
C GLU A 41 -4.98 -7.41 -2.19
N SER A 42 -5.48 -6.32 -1.59
CA SER A 42 -6.85 -5.87 -1.81
C SER A 42 -7.08 -5.39 -3.24
N GLN A 43 -6.09 -4.71 -3.83
CA GLN A 43 -6.17 -4.22 -5.20
C GLN A 43 -6.21 -5.38 -6.20
N LEU A 44 -5.39 -6.42 -5.99
CA LEU A 44 -5.43 -7.65 -6.80
C LEU A 44 -6.82 -8.28 -6.79
N LYS A 45 -7.47 -8.37 -5.62
CA LYS A 45 -8.85 -8.89 -5.51
C LYS A 45 -9.88 -8.06 -6.28
N ILE A 46 -9.71 -6.74 -6.35
CA ILE A 46 -10.59 -5.87 -7.15
C ILE A 46 -10.39 -6.17 -8.64
N VAL A 47 -9.13 -6.35 -9.07
CA VAL A 47 -8.83 -6.71 -10.46
C VAL A 47 -9.35 -8.11 -10.79
N ASP A 48 -9.19 -9.09 -9.90
CA ASP A 48 -9.78 -10.44 -10.08
C ASP A 48 -11.31 -10.39 -10.24
N ALA A 49 -11.98 -9.54 -9.45
CA ALA A 49 -13.42 -9.33 -9.61
C ALA A 49 -13.77 -8.71 -10.96
N ALA A 50 -12.97 -7.76 -11.45
CA ALA A 50 -13.15 -7.17 -12.79
C ALA A 50 -12.88 -8.18 -13.91
N ILE A 51 -11.89 -9.06 -13.75
CA ILE A 51 -11.62 -10.18 -14.67
C ILE A 51 -12.82 -11.12 -14.72
N LEU A 52 -13.37 -11.49 -13.56
CA LEU A 52 -14.57 -12.32 -13.48
C LEU A 52 -15.76 -11.64 -14.16
N GLN A 53 -15.96 -10.35 -13.93
CA GLN A 53 -17.05 -9.59 -14.56
C GLN A 53 -16.90 -9.57 -16.08
N TYR A 54 -15.68 -9.38 -16.59
CA TYR A 54 -15.40 -9.45 -18.02
C TYR A 54 -15.71 -10.84 -18.61
N MET A 55 -15.31 -11.91 -17.90
CA MET A 55 -15.64 -13.28 -18.31
C MET A 55 -17.16 -13.54 -18.35
N LEU A 56 -17.94 -12.95 -17.44
CA LEU A 56 -19.40 -13.10 -17.44
C LEU A 56 -20.08 -12.37 -18.59
N GLU A 57 -19.50 -11.25 -19.06
CA GLU A 57 -20.11 -10.41 -20.09
C GLU A 57 -19.66 -10.80 -21.51
N TYR A 58 -18.40 -11.20 -21.67
CA TYR A 58 -17.78 -11.46 -22.97
C TYR A 58 -17.40 -12.94 -23.19
N GLU A 59 -17.60 -13.81 -22.20
CA GLU A 59 -17.22 -15.23 -22.23
C GLU A 59 -15.72 -15.48 -22.56
N GLN A 60 -14.87 -14.46 -22.32
CA GLN A 60 -13.45 -14.45 -22.64
C GLN A 60 -12.63 -13.95 -21.46
N ILE A 61 -11.38 -14.41 -21.36
CA ILE A 61 -10.42 -13.91 -20.38
C ILE A 61 -9.81 -12.62 -20.97
N PRO A 62 -9.75 -11.51 -20.22
CA PRO A 62 -9.13 -10.29 -20.70
C PRO A 62 -7.61 -10.48 -20.87
N ASP A 63 -7.08 -10.05 -22.02
CA ASP A 63 -5.64 -10.15 -22.33
C ASP A 63 -4.76 -9.25 -21.44
N SER A 64 -5.33 -8.16 -20.92
CA SER A 64 -4.60 -7.18 -20.12
C SER A 64 -5.52 -6.36 -19.22
N THR A 65 -4.94 -5.71 -18.22
CA THR A 65 -5.64 -4.70 -17.40
C THR A 65 -6.14 -3.52 -18.24
N GLN A 66 -5.52 -3.24 -19.39
CA GLN A 66 -5.99 -2.20 -20.31
C GLN A 66 -7.33 -2.56 -20.95
N THR A 67 -7.56 -3.85 -21.25
CA THR A 67 -8.85 -4.33 -21.76
C THR A 67 -9.97 -4.05 -20.75
N LEU A 68 -9.71 -4.31 -19.46
CA LEU A 68 -10.65 -4.01 -18.37
C LEU A 68 -10.92 -2.52 -18.19
N ILE A 69 -9.92 -1.67 -18.44
CA ILE A 69 -10.09 -0.21 -18.42
C ILE A 69 -10.94 0.25 -19.61
N SER A 70 -10.66 -0.27 -20.81
CA SER A 70 -11.41 0.08 -22.02
C SER A 70 -12.87 -0.39 -21.98
N SER A 71 -13.15 -1.50 -21.29
CA SER A 71 -14.51 -1.99 -21.07
C SER A 71 -15.23 -1.28 -19.91
N GLY A 72 -14.57 -0.33 -19.23
CA GLY A 72 -15.15 0.43 -18.11
C GLY A 72 -15.30 -0.37 -16.81
N LEU A 73 -14.69 -1.56 -16.72
CA LEU A 73 -14.76 -2.44 -15.55
C LEU A 73 -13.68 -2.10 -14.50
N LEU A 74 -12.66 -1.34 -14.89
CA LEU A 74 -11.54 -0.95 -14.03
C LEU A 74 -11.11 0.49 -14.33
N SER A 75 -10.70 1.25 -13.31
CA SER A 75 -10.07 2.57 -13.51
C SER A 75 -8.55 2.47 -13.59
N ASP A 76 -7.87 3.41 -14.26
CA ASP A 76 -6.40 3.46 -14.35
C ASP A 76 -5.69 3.41 -12.99
N ASN A 77 -6.28 4.07 -11.98
CA ASN A 77 -5.76 4.10 -10.63
C ASN A 77 -5.85 2.74 -9.92
N GLN A 78 -6.78 1.88 -10.36
CA GLN A 78 -7.01 0.56 -9.78
C GLN A 78 -6.12 -0.53 -10.41
N ALA A 79 -5.50 -0.24 -11.55
CA ALA A 79 -4.55 -1.14 -12.22
C ALA A 79 -3.12 -1.07 -11.63
N LYS A 80 -2.92 -0.31 -10.53
CA LYS A 80 -1.61 -0.05 -9.92
C LYS A 80 -1.65 -0.29 -8.42
N CYS A 81 -0.57 -0.85 -7.88
CA CYS A 81 -0.33 -0.93 -6.44
C CYS A 81 0.44 0.29 -5.93
N GLN A 82 0.41 0.51 -4.61
CA GLN A 82 1.21 1.55 -3.96
C GLN A 82 2.71 1.24 -4.20
N ASN A 83 3.45 2.21 -4.75
CA ASN A 83 4.82 2.12 -5.33
C ASN A 83 4.92 1.91 -6.85
N ASN A 84 3.90 2.29 -7.64
CA ASN A 84 3.92 2.20 -9.11
C ASN A 84 4.11 0.78 -9.68
N LYS A 85 3.94 -0.25 -8.85
CA LYS A 85 3.92 -1.63 -9.33
C LYS A 85 2.64 -1.86 -10.11
N VAL A 86 2.80 -2.45 -11.30
CA VAL A 86 1.70 -2.67 -12.23
C VAL A 86 1.10 -4.05 -11.94
N ILE A 87 -0.21 -4.15 -12.06
CA ILE A 87 -0.91 -5.43 -11.97
C ILE A 87 -0.98 -6.01 -13.38
N ALA A 88 -0.41 -7.19 -13.56
CA ALA A 88 -0.50 -7.99 -14.78
C ALA A 88 -1.56 -9.07 -14.62
N ILE A 89 -2.07 -9.57 -15.75
CA ILE A 89 -2.99 -10.71 -15.77
C ILE A 89 -2.20 -11.89 -16.31
N VAL A 90 -2.11 -12.96 -15.52
CA VAL A 90 -1.44 -14.22 -15.90
C VAL A 90 -2.43 -15.35 -15.66
N ASP A 91 -2.75 -16.11 -16.71
CA ASP A 91 -3.69 -17.24 -16.66
C ASP A 91 -5.06 -16.90 -16.04
N GLY A 92 -5.53 -15.66 -16.26
CA GLY A 92 -6.82 -15.17 -15.74
C GLY A 92 -6.82 -14.74 -14.28
N GLN A 93 -5.65 -14.59 -13.65
CA GLN A 93 -5.50 -14.02 -12.30
C GLN A 93 -4.66 -12.75 -12.31
N ALA A 94 -5.01 -11.82 -11.41
CA ALA A 94 -4.24 -10.61 -11.16
C ALA A 94 -2.96 -10.92 -10.36
N VAL A 95 -1.82 -10.51 -10.90
CA VAL A 95 -0.50 -10.70 -10.26
C VAL A 95 0.24 -9.36 -10.21
N GLU A 96 0.85 -9.07 -9.06
CA GLU A 96 1.74 -7.90 -8.88
C GLU A 96 3.07 -8.16 -9.59
N GLN A 97 3.48 -7.22 -10.47
CA GLN A 97 4.75 -7.26 -11.21
C GLN A 97 5.84 -6.39 -10.58
#